data_AF-A0A524GBN1-F1
#
_entry.id   AF-A0A524GBN1-F1
#
_cell.length_a   1.000
_cell.length_b   1.000
_cell.length_c   1.000
_cell.angle_alpha   90.00
_cell.angle_beta   90.00
_cell.angle_gamma   90.00
#
_symmetry.space_group_name_H-M   'P 1'
#
loop_
_entity.id
_entity.type
_entity.pdbx_description
1 polymer ?
#
loop_
_entity_poly.entity_id
_entity_poly.type
_entity_poly.pdbx_seq_one_letter_code
_entity_poly.pdbx_strand_id
1 'polypeptide(L)'
;MTNTTPIKTQLRDPEATPSVLASIPDCLKSTLLESANVEKKGRKSILVSSNNLTNRFIFSRWGIRPSQRRRHRNLFASIRKHCRIMFQHYLLRGKIEWIDNSGRHIFGIYKFDEVRGNLILGFVTITPDNEWTLSNR
;
A
#
# COMPACT_ATOMS: atom_id res chain seq x y z
N MET A 1 25.05 -42.73 22.39
CA MET A 1 23.68 -42.56 21.84
C MET A 1 23.21 -41.17 22.21
N THR A 2 23.32 -40.20 21.30
CA THR A 2 22.90 -38.81 21.54
C THR A 2 21.58 -38.57 20.81
N ASN A 3 20.48 -38.60 21.56
CA ASN A 3 19.17 -38.20 21.05
C ASN A 3 19.09 -36.67 21.02
N THR A 4 19.40 -36.09 19.86
CA THR A 4 19.17 -34.67 19.61
C THR A 4 17.74 -34.49 19.12
N THR A 5 16.85 -34.11 20.03
CA THR A 5 15.47 -33.74 19.71
C THR A 5 15.47 -32.45 18.90
N PRO A 6 14.78 -32.37 17.74
CA PRO A 6 14.71 -31.13 17.00
C PRO A 6 13.82 -30.13 17.76
N ILE A 7 14.38 -28.98 18.11
CA ILE A 7 13.64 -27.83 18.61
C ILE A 7 12.67 -27.42 17.49
N LYS A 8 11.38 -27.75 17.65
CA LYS A 8 10.30 -27.09 16.90
C LYS A 8 10.28 -25.65 17.37
N THR A 9 11.00 -24.78 16.67
CA THR A 9 10.72 -23.34 16.69
C THR A 9 9.26 -23.20 16.31
N GLN A 10 8.40 -22.90 17.28
CA GLN A 10 7.04 -22.50 17.00
C GLN A 10 7.14 -21.25 16.12
N LEU A 11 6.95 -21.41 14.80
CA LEU A 11 6.75 -20.29 13.90
C LEU A 11 5.48 -19.60 14.38
N ARG A 12 5.66 -18.53 15.15
CA ARG A 12 4.56 -17.67 15.60
C ARG A 12 3.86 -17.16 14.35
N ASP A 13 2.55 -17.31 14.29
CA ASP A 13 1.79 -16.82 13.15
C ASP A 13 2.03 -15.31 12.99
N PRO A 14 2.22 -14.83 11.75
CA PRO A 14 2.47 -13.41 11.49
C PRO A 14 1.30 -12.56 11.97
N GLU A 15 1.61 -11.55 12.77
CA GLU A 15 0.63 -10.68 13.40
C GLU A 15 0.71 -9.24 12.88
N ALA A 16 -0.46 -8.64 12.63
CA ALA A 16 -0.59 -7.25 12.21
C ALA A 16 -0.62 -6.31 13.42
N THR A 17 0.48 -6.21 14.15
CA THR A 17 0.60 -5.30 15.31
C THR A 17 0.43 -3.83 14.89
N PRO A 18 0.08 -2.91 15.81
CA PRO A 18 -0.06 -1.49 15.48
C PRO A 18 1.21 -0.88 14.84
N SER A 19 2.39 -1.26 15.31
CA SER A 19 3.67 -0.80 14.74
C SER A 19 3.88 -1.31 13.31
N VAL A 20 3.43 -2.53 13.01
CA VAL A 20 3.46 -3.07 11.64
C VAL A 20 2.47 -2.30 10.76
N LEU A 21 1.25 -2.05 11.23
CA LEU A 21 0.24 -1.30 10.47
C LEU A 21 0.70 0.13 10.15
N ALA A 22 1.39 0.79 11.08
CA ALA A 22 1.93 2.13 10.90
C ALA A 22 2.95 2.25 9.74
N SER A 23 3.51 1.14 9.26
CA SER A 23 4.45 1.11 8.12
C SER A 23 3.78 0.93 6.75
N ILE A 24 2.46 0.70 6.70
CA ILE A 24 1.72 0.58 5.43
C ILE A 24 1.81 1.85 4.56
N PRO A 25 1.74 3.08 5.11
CA PRO A 25 1.96 4.30 4.33
C PRO A 25 3.29 4.32 3.58
N ASP A 26 4.36 3.80 4.18
CA ASP A 26 5.67 3.78 3.53
C ASP A 26 5.72 2.78 2.36
N CYS A 27 4.98 1.66 2.47
CA CYS A 27 4.78 0.75 1.35
C CYS A 27 3.98 1.38 0.20
N LEU A 28 3.02 2.27 0.50
CA LEU A 28 2.34 3.05 -0.54
C LEU A 28 3.31 4.04 -1.19
N LYS A 29 4.06 4.81 -0.41
CA LYS A 29 5.04 5.80 -0.94
C LYS A 29 6.04 5.13 -1.88
N SER A 30 6.62 4.00 -1.48
CA SER A 30 7.54 3.26 -2.36
C SER A 30 6.87 2.78 -3.65
N THR A 31 5.62 2.31 -3.57
CA THR A 31 4.83 1.94 -4.75
C THR A 31 4.63 3.10 -5.71
N LEU A 32 4.35 4.30 -5.19
CA LEU A 32 4.15 5.50 -6.00
C LEU A 32 5.46 5.95 -6.64
N LEU A 33 6.56 5.97 -5.90
CA LEU A 33 7.88 6.37 -6.41
C LEU A 33 8.37 5.42 -7.51
N GLU A 34 8.22 4.11 -7.32
CA GLU A 34 8.57 3.13 -8.35
C GLU A 34 7.75 3.31 -9.62
N SER A 35 6.45 3.55 -9.48
CA SER A 35 5.55 3.74 -10.64
C SER A 35 5.85 5.06 -11.36
N ALA A 36 6.09 6.15 -10.63
CA ALA A 36 6.44 7.44 -11.19
C ALA A 36 7.77 7.41 -11.98
N ASN A 37 8.74 6.62 -11.51
CA ASN A 37 10.04 6.48 -12.18
C ASN A 37 9.95 5.71 -13.51
N VAL A 38 9.02 4.76 -13.63
CA VAL A 38 8.80 3.99 -14.86
C VAL A 38 8.07 4.82 -15.91
N GLU A 39 7.16 5.70 -15.51
CA GLU A 39 6.27 6.46 -16.40
C GLU A 39 6.84 7.81 -16.88
N LYS A 40 8.15 7.91 -17.18
CA LYS A 40 8.78 9.13 -17.77
C LYS A 40 8.20 9.60 -19.12
N LYS A 41 7.05 9.06 -19.57
CA LYS A 41 6.31 9.45 -20.77
C LYS A 41 4.83 9.71 -20.42
N GLY A 42 4.53 10.92 -19.90
CA GLY A 42 3.20 11.52 -19.91
C GLY A 42 2.48 11.67 -18.56
N ARG A 43 1.46 12.56 -18.54
CA ARG A 43 0.54 12.86 -17.41
C ARG A 43 -0.42 11.68 -17.12
N LYS A 44 0.08 10.47 -16.86
CA LYS A 44 -0.79 9.34 -16.51
C LYS A 44 -0.91 9.21 -14.99
N SER A 45 -2.13 8.90 -14.53
CA SER A 45 -2.38 8.65 -13.12
C SER A 45 -1.90 7.26 -12.73
N ILE A 46 -1.23 7.16 -11.59
CA ILE A 46 -0.83 5.89 -11.00
C ILE A 46 -2.06 5.31 -10.29
N LEU A 47 -2.53 4.15 -10.74
CA LEU A 47 -3.68 3.48 -10.13
C LEU A 47 -3.20 2.47 -9.09
N VAL A 48 -3.55 2.70 -7.82
CA VAL A 48 -3.28 1.74 -6.73
C VAL A 48 -4.59 1.29 -6.13
N SER A 49 -4.75 -0.02 -5.97
CA SER A 49 -5.90 -0.60 -5.25
C SER A 49 -5.52 -1.03 -3.84
N SER A 50 -6.46 -0.89 -2.90
CA SER A 50 -6.28 -1.31 -1.50
C SER A 50 -5.88 -2.79 -1.40
N ASN A 51 -6.41 -3.66 -2.26
CA ASN A 51 -6.03 -5.07 -2.32
C ASN A 51 -4.62 -5.30 -2.87
N ASN A 52 -4.20 -4.54 -3.90
CA ASN A 52 -2.85 -4.64 -4.42
C ASN A 52 -1.83 -4.23 -3.34
N LEU A 53 -2.07 -3.10 -2.67
CA LEU A 53 -1.23 -2.64 -1.57
C LEU A 53 -1.17 -3.66 -0.43
N THR A 54 -2.31 -4.25 -0.05
CA THR A 54 -2.36 -5.33 0.96
C THR A 54 -1.45 -6.49 0.58
N ASN A 55 -1.55 -6.98 -0.66
CA ASN A 55 -0.77 -8.11 -1.13
C ASN A 55 0.73 -7.77 -1.16
N ARG A 56 1.06 -6.58 -1.65
CA ARG A 56 2.44 -6.08 -1.73
C ARG A 56 3.06 -5.95 -0.34
N PHE A 57 2.34 -5.36 0.59
CA PHE A 57 2.78 -5.19 1.98
C PHE A 57 3.04 -6.55 2.65
N ILE A 58 2.09 -7.48 2.56
CA ILE A 58 2.22 -8.81 3.15
C ILE A 58 3.41 -9.58 2.56
N PHE A 59 3.57 -9.52 1.24
CA PHE A 59 4.70 -10.17 0.56
C PHE A 59 6.03 -9.55 0.98
N SER A 60 6.13 -8.23 1.00
CA SER A 60 7.36 -7.53 1.39
C SER A 60 7.77 -7.81 2.83
N ARG A 61 6.80 -8.01 3.73
CA ARG A 61 7.08 -8.15 5.17
C ARG A 61 7.32 -9.59 5.60
N TRP A 62 6.59 -10.55 5.03
CA TRP A 62 6.62 -11.96 5.47
C TRP A 62 6.93 -12.96 4.35
N GLY A 63 7.12 -12.51 3.10
CA GLY A 63 7.28 -13.41 1.94
C GLY A 63 6.00 -14.18 1.59
N ILE A 64 4.86 -13.82 2.19
CA ILE A 64 3.60 -14.56 2.03
C ILE A 64 2.92 -14.12 0.73
N ARG A 65 2.68 -15.08 -0.16
CA ARG A 65 2.06 -14.85 -1.47
C ARG A 65 0.54 -14.78 -1.36
N PRO A 66 -0.16 -14.09 -2.29
CA PRO A 66 -1.64 -14.08 -2.31
C PRO A 66 -2.28 -15.47 -2.39
N SER A 67 -1.62 -16.44 -3.02
CA SER A 67 -2.08 -17.85 -3.07
C SER A 67 -2.16 -18.50 -1.68
N GLN A 68 -1.39 -18.02 -0.71
CA GLN A 68 -1.37 -18.52 0.67
C GLN A 68 -2.44 -17.84 1.56
N ARG A 69 -3.31 -16.99 0.99
CA ARG A 69 -4.33 -16.23 1.71
C ARG A 69 -5.25 -17.10 2.57
N ARG A 70 -5.61 -18.31 2.12
CA ARG A 70 -6.47 -19.22 2.88
C ARG A 70 -5.82 -19.62 4.21
N ARG A 71 -4.50 -19.85 4.21
CA ARG A 71 -3.71 -20.20 5.40
C ARG A 71 -3.56 -19.02 6.36
N HIS A 72 -3.39 -17.81 5.83
CA HIS A 72 -3.17 -16.59 6.62
C HIS A 72 -4.37 -15.63 6.60
N ARG A 73 -5.60 -16.18 6.67
CA ARG A 73 -6.84 -15.41 6.47
C ARG A 73 -6.93 -14.18 7.36
N ASN A 74 -6.58 -14.32 8.65
CA ASN A 74 -6.68 -13.26 9.64
C ASN A 74 -5.69 -12.12 9.32
N LEU A 75 -4.44 -12.45 8.99
CA LEU A 75 -3.45 -11.46 8.54
C LEU A 75 -3.97 -10.67 7.34
N PHE A 76 -4.39 -11.37 6.28
CA PHE A 76 -4.92 -10.71 5.08
C PHE A 76 -6.16 -9.87 5.37
N ALA A 77 -7.03 -10.30 6.27
CA ALA A 77 -8.23 -9.54 6.65
C ALA A 77 -7.87 -8.25 7.39
N SER A 78 -6.98 -8.33 8.39
CA SER A 78 -6.55 -7.18 9.20
C SER A 78 -5.81 -6.14 8.36
N ILE A 79 -4.82 -6.55 7.55
CA ILE A 79 -4.09 -5.63 6.67
C ILE A 79 -5.04 -4.99 5.66
N ARG A 80 -5.93 -5.77 5.03
CA ARG A 80 -6.89 -5.24 4.05
C ARG A 80 -7.82 -4.21 4.66
N LYS A 81 -8.34 -4.47 5.87
CA LYS A 81 -9.17 -3.50 6.60
C LYS A 81 -8.40 -2.19 6.81
N HIS A 82 -7.15 -2.28 7.25
CA HIS A 82 -6.32 -1.09 7.49
C HIS A 82 -6.04 -0.31 6.19
N CYS A 83 -5.64 -0.99 5.10
CA CYS A 83 -5.41 -0.34 3.80
C CYS A 83 -6.68 0.39 3.29
N ARG A 84 -7.87 -0.19 3.48
CA ARG A 84 -9.14 0.45 3.10
C ARG A 84 -9.39 1.73 3.87
N ILE A 85 -9.24 1.69 5.19
CA ILE A 85 -9.40 2.88 6.06
C ILE A 85 -8.41 3.96 5.67
N MET A 86 -7.14 3.59 5.47
CA MET A 86 -6.10 4.51 5.01
C MET A 86 -6.45 5.15 3.65
N PHE A 87 -6.94 4.36 2.69
CA PHE A 87 -7.35 4.87 1.38
C PHE A 87 -8.53 5.83 1.49
N GLN A 88 -9.51 5.54 2.35
CA GLN A 88 -10.62 6.47 2.60
C GLN A 88 -10.12 7.80 3.18
N HIS A 89 -9.20 7.76 4.14
CA HIS A 89 -8.58 8.98 4.68
C HIS A 89 -7.81 9.79 3.63
N TYR A 90 -7.06 9.10 2.77
CA TYR A 90 -6.33 9.75 1.67
C TYR A 90 -7.26 10.36 0.63
N LEU A 91 -8.34 9.66 0.27
CA LEU A 91 -9.35 10.17 -0.64
C LEU A 91 -10.02 11.44 -0.07
N LEU A 92 -10.36 11.45 1.23
CA LEU A 92 -10.95 12.61 1.89
C LEU A 92 -9.99 13.82 1.94
N ARG A 93 -8.68 13.57 2.08
CA ARG A 93 -7.67 14.64 2.06
C ARG A 93 -7.43 15.20 0.66
N GLY A 94 -7.72 14.44 -0.39
CA GLY A 94 -7.53 14.84 -1.79
C GLY A 94 -6.07 14.97 -2.24
N LYS A 95 -5.10 14.96 -1.32
CA LYS A 95 -3.67 14.95 -1.62
C LYS A 95 -2.84 14.28 -0.53
N ILE A 96 -1.68 13.78 -0.91
CA ILE A 96 -0.61 13.34 0.00
C ILE A 96 0.69 14.03 -0.36
N GLU A 97 1.48 14.27 0.67
CA GLU A 97 2.76 14.97 0.56
C GLU A 97 3.75 14.36 1.56
N TRP A 98 5.00 14.23 1.12
CA TRP A 98 6.12 13.92 1.99
C TRP A 98 7.42 14.50 1.43
N ILE A 99 8.44 14.59 2.28
CA ILE A 99 9.80 15.00 1.91
C ILE A 99 10.73 13.83 2.24
N ASP A 100 11.58 13.47 1.28
CA ASP A 100 12.68 12.53 1.48
C ASP A 100 13.98 13.07 0.86
N ASN A 101 15.03 12.26 0.82
CA ASN A 101 16.34 12.66 0.28
C ASN A 101 16.29 13.07 -1.20
N SER A 102 15.24 12.69 -1.94
CA SER A 102 15.05 13.05 -3.35
C SER A 102 14.24 14.35 -3.52
N GLY A 103 13.73 14.91 -2.42
CA GLY A 103 12.99 16.15 -2.39
C GLY A 103 11.54 15.98 -1.93
N ARG A 104 10.72 16.99 -2.28
CA ARG A 104 9.30 17.06 -1.93
C ARG A 104 8.47 16.33 -2.98
N HIS A 105 7.65 15.37 -2.53
CA HIS A 105 6.75 14.60 -3.37
C HIS A 105 5.31 14.98 -3.04
N ILE A 106 4.53 15.34 -4.06
CA ILE A 106 3.12 15.70 -3.89
C ILE A 106 2.29 14.92 -4.91
N PHE A 107 1.24 14.27 -4.43
CA PHE A 107 0.28 13.56 -5.27
C PHE A 107 -1.15 14.01 -4.98
N GLY A 108 -1.87 14.42 -6.02
CA GLY A 108 -3.32 14.58 -6.01
C GLY A 108 -4.00 13.21 -6.05
N ILE A 109 -5.12 13.06 -5.35
CA ILE A 109 -5.79 11.78 -5.14
C ILE A 109 -7.24 11.89 -5.55
N TYR A 110 -7.71 10.92 -6.34
CA TYR A 110 -9.12 10.80 -6.69
C TYR A 110 -9.58 9.33 -6.65
N LYS A 111 -10.88 9.13 -6.44
CA LYS A 111 -11.50 7.80 -6.54
C LYS A 111 -11.57 7.40 -8.01
N PHE A 112 -10.88 6.34 -8.38
CA PHE A 112 -10.98 5.76 -9.73
C PHE A 112 -12.16 4.80 -9.81
N ASP A 113 -12.22 3.79 -8.93
CA ASP A 113 -13.26 2.77 -8.92
C ASP A 113 -13.36 2.08 -7.54
N GLU A 114 -14.43 1.33 -7.31
CA GLU A 114 -14.58 0.45 -6.14
C GLU A 114 -15.37 -0.82 -6.49
N VAL A 115 -14.67 -1.96 -6.45
CA VAL A 115 -15.27 -3.27 -6.78
C VAL A 115 -15.25 -4.18 -5.57
N ARG A 116 -16.42 -4.56 -5.04
CA ARG A 116 -16.58 -5.47 -3.88
C ARG A 116 -15.73 -5.03 -2.68
N GLY A 117 -15.72 -3.72 -2.41
CA GLY A 117 -14.93 -3.08 -1.35
C GLY A 117 -13.43 -2.98 -1.62
N ASN A 118 -12.95 -3.30 -2.83
CA ASN A 118 -11.60 -2.96 -3.24
C ASN A 118 -11.56 -1.52 -3.76
N LEU A 119 -11.18 -0.57 -2.91
CA LEU A 119 -11.06 0.83 -3.31
C LEU A 119 -9.81 1.02 -4.19
N ILE A 120 -9.99 1.61 -5.36
CA ILE A 120 -8.95 1.95 -6.32
C ILE A 120 -8.84 3.48 -6.40
N LEU A 121 -7.65 3.99 -6.10
CA LEU A 121 -7.34 5.41 -6.13
C LEU A 121 -6.39 5.70 -7.29
N GLY A 122 -6.64 6.81 -7.96
CA GLY A 122 -5.69 7.41 -8.89
C GLY A 122 -4.85 8.45 -8.16
N PHE A 123 -3.54 8.38 -8.37
CA PHE A 123 -2.54 9.29 -7.82
C PHE A 123 -1.90 10.05 -8.98
N VAL A 124 -1.95 11.37 -8.94
CA VAL A 124 -1.40 12.25 -9.99
C VAL A 124 -0.26 13.06 -9.38
N THR A 125 0.94 12.96 -9.94
CA THR A 125 2.08 13.77 -9.51
C THR A 125 1.76 15.25 -9.73
N ILE A 126 1.90 16.05 -8.68
CA ILE A 126 1.76 17.50 -8.75
C ILE A 126 3.17 18.09 -8.84
N THR A 127 3.44 18.78 -9.95
CA THR A 127 4.69 19.53 -10.16
C THR A 127 4.40 21.03 -10.08
N PRO A 128 5.42 21.89 -9.83
CA PRO A 128 5.23 23.34 -9.83
C PRO A 128 4.57 23.88 -11.10
N ASP A 129 4.83 23.22 -12.24
CA ASP A 129 4.28 23.59 -13.55
C ASP A 129 2.85 23.07 -13.79
N ASN A 130 2.25 22.36 -12.84
CA ASN A 130 1.00 21.63 -13.06
C ASN A 130 0.15 21.64 -11.78
N GLU A 131 -0.65 22.69 -11.61
CA GLU A 131 -1.67 22.75 -10.56
C GLU A 131 -2.76 21.71 -10.86
N TRP A 132 -2.73 20.61 -10.10
CA TRP A 132 -3.81 19.63 -10.16
C TRP A 132 -5.06 20.24 -9.52
N THR A 133 -6.04 20.53 -10.36
CA THR A 133 -7.41 20.79 -9.93
C THR A 133 -8.22 19.52 -10.17
N LEU A 134 -8.89 19.02 -9.11
CA LEU A 134 -10.05 18.16 -9.31
C LEU A 134 -11.03 19.00 -10.12
N SER A 135 -11.28 18.64 -11.38
CA SER A 135 -12.45 19.15 -12.08
C SER A 135 -13.64 18.87 -11.17
N ASN A 136 -14.24 19.93 -10.61
CA ASN A 136 -15.35 19.85 -9.66
C ASN A 136 -16.34 18.77 -10.11
N ARG A 137 -16.65 17.84 -9.22
CA ARG A 137 -17.80 16.94 -9.39
C ARG A 137 -19.08 17.71 -9.15
#